data_AF-A0A4U6AP84-F1
#
_entry.id   AF-A0A4U6AP84-F1
#
_cell.length_a   1.000
_cell.length_b   1.000
_cell.length_c   1.000
_cell.angle_alpha   90.00
_cell.angle_beta   90.00
_cell.angle_gamma   90.00
#
_symmetry.space_group_name_H-M   'P 1'
#
loop_
_entity.id
_entity.type
_entity.pdbx_description
1 polymer ?
#
loop_
_entity_poly.entity_id
_entity_poly.type
_entity_poly.pdbx_seq_one_letter_code
_entity_poly.pdbx_strand_id
1 'polypeptide(L)' 'MPGNLHVRNLDDELISRLKIRAARHGRSAEAEHREILRQALANEDGSDFDDLAAELRKLTASRKQTPSEALLREGRDER' A
#
# COMPACT_ATOMS: atom_id res chain seq x y z
N MET A 1 -15.02 16.30 -11.14
CA MET A 1 -14.56 17.70 -11.35
C MET A 1 -13.10 17.77 -10.95
N PRO A 2 -12.21 18.45 -11.71
CA PRO A 2 -10.85 18.69 -11.25
C PRO A 2 -10.87 19.59 -10.00
N GLY A 3 -10.18 19.17 -8.94
CA GLY A 3 -9.95 19.97 -7.74
C GLY A 3 -8.60 20.69 -7.80
N ASN A 4 -8.48 21.83 -7.13
CA ASN A 4 -7.21 22.53 -6.93
C ASN A 4 -6.86 22.55 -5.44
N LEU A 5 -5.61 22.22 -5.11
CA LEU A 5 -5.08 22.19 -3.75
C LEU A 5 -3.93 23.20 -3.64
N HIS A 6 -4.08 24.17 -2.74
CA HIS A 6 -3.03 25.13 -2.42
C HIS A 6 -2.46 24.86 -1.03
N VAL A 7 -1.17 24.54 -0.97
CA VAL A 7 -0.43 24.37 0.28
C VAL A 7 0.25 25.70 0.64
N ARG A 8 -0.06 26.24 1.82
CA ARG A 8 0.48 27.52 2.31
C ARG A 8 1.62 27.27 3.30
N ASN A 9 2.47 28.27 3.50
CA ASN A 9 3.56 28.26 4.49
C ASN A 9 4.53 27.10 4.31
N LEU A 10 4.98 26.86 3.07
CA LEU A 10 6.04 25.90 2.77
C LEU A 10 7.41 26.55 2.91
N ASP A 11 8.33 25.85 3.57
CA ASP A 11 9.71 26.30 3.70
C ASP A 11 10.42 26.30 2.33
N ASP A 12 11.29 27.29 2.10
CA ASP A 12 12.04 27.42 0.85
C ASP A 12 12.91 26.20 0.55
N GLU A 13 13.47 25.57 1.60
CA GLU A 13 14.23 24.33 1.47
C GLU A 13 13.36 23.20 0.90
N LEU A 14 12.12 23.07 1.37
CA LEU A 14 11.19 22.03 0.92
C LEU A 14 10.81 22.26 -0.55
N ILE A 15 10.56 23.51 -0.94
CA ILE A 15 10.29 23.89 -2.35
C ILE A 15 11.50 23.56 -3.23
N SER A 16 12.71 23.87 -2.77
CA SER A 16 13.96 23.56 -3.50
C SER A 16 14.13 22.06 -3.71
N ARG A 17 13.96 21.25 -2.65
CA ARG A 17 14.04 19.79 -2.71
C ARG A 17 12.99 19.20 -3.68
N LEU A 18 11.76 19.72 -3.66
CA LEU A 18 10.71 19.29 -4.58
C LEU A 18 11.10 19.59 -6.04
N LYS A 19 11.62 20.79 -6.33
CA LYS A 19 12.07 21.17 -7.68
C LYS A 19 13.23 20.30 -8.17
N ILE A 20 14.20 20.00 -7.32
CA ILE A 20 15.32 19.11 -7.66
C ILE A 20 14.81 17.71 -7.99
N ARG A 21 13.90 17.17 -7.17
CA ARG A 21 13.29 15.85 -7.40
C ARG A 21 12.48 15.84 -8.71
N ALA A 22 11.70 16.87 -8.96
CA ALA A 22 10.92 17.02 -10.20
C ALA A 22 11.81 17.03 -11.45
N ALA A 23 12.92 17.78 -11.40
CA ALA A 23 13.91 17.82 -12.48
C ALA A 23 14.54 16.44 -12.75
N ARG A 24 14.89 15.69 -11.68
CA ARG A 24 15.40 14.31 -11.81
C ARG A 24 14.41 13.36 -12.48
N HIS A 25 13.12 13.56 -12.26
CA HIS A 25 12.06 12.77 -12.87
C HIS A 25 11.56 13.34 -14.21
N GLY A 26 12.18 14.41 -14.73
CA GLY A 26 11.79 15.00 -16.01
C GLY A 26 10.40 15.62 -16.04
N ARG A 27 9.90 16.12 -14.90
CA ARG A 27 8.54 16.68 -14.77
C ARG A 27 8.51 18.01 -14.04
N SER A 28 7.37 18.71 -14.12
CA SER A 28 7.16 19.97 -13.39
C SER A 28 7.03 19.73 -11.88
N ALA A 29 7.29 20.76 -11.07
CA ALA A 29 7.12 20.68 -9.62
C ALA A 29 5.67 20.33 -9.22
N GLU A 30 4.67 20.82 -9.96
CA GLU A 30 3.26 20.47 -9.75
C GLU A 30 3.00 18.99 -10.07
N ALA A 31 3.57 18.47 -11.16
CA ALA A 31 3.44 17.06 -11.52
C ALA A 31 4.12 16.15 -10.48
N GLU A 32 5.29 16.54 -9.97
CA GLU A 32 5.95 15.85 -8.86
C GLU A 32 5.11 15.88 -7.59
N HIS A 33 4.56 17.04 -7.23
CA HIS A 33 3.69 17.20 -6.07
C HIS A 33 2.47 16.27 -6.14
N ARG A 34 1.82 16.23 -7.30
CA ARG A 34 0.66 15.35 -7.54
C ARG A 34 1.02 13.87 -7.43
N GLU A 35 2.20 13.49 -7.90
CA GLU A 35 2.66 12.12 -7.77
C GLU A 35 2.96 11.74 -6.32
N ILE A 36 3.61 12.62 -5.56
CA ILE A 36 3.87 12.37 -4.13
C ILE A 36 2.55 12.16 -3.39
N LEU A 37 1.54 12.99 -3.66
CA LEU A 37 0.21 12.82 -3.09
C LEU A 37 -0.43 11.49 -3.49
N ARG A 38 -0.35 11.09 -4.77
CA ARG A 38 -0.84 9.75 -5.18
C ARG A 38 -0.13 8.63 -4.45
N GLN A 39 1.19 8.66 -4.38
CA GLN A 39 1.97 7.59 -3.73
C GLN A 39 1.71 7.51 -2.24
N ALA A 40 1.55 8.65 -1.57
CA ALA A 40 1.21 8.71 -0.16
C ALA A 40 -0.17 8.10 0.12
N LEU A 41 -1.16 8.45 -0.71
CA LEU A 41 -2.55 8.00 -0.53
C LEU A 41 -2.83 6.60 -1.10
N ALA A 42 -2.00 6.09 -2.02
CA ALA A 42 -2.16 4.76 -2.59
C ALA A 42 -2.06 3.62 -1.56
N ASN A 43 -1.52 3.88 -0.37
CA ASN A 43 -1.46 2.93 0.74
C ASN A 43 -2.58 3.14 1.79
N GLU A 44 -3.40 4.18 1.63
CA GLU A 44 -4.60 4.39 2.47
C GLU A 44 -5.83 3.68 1.91
N ASP A 45 -5.85 3.44 0.60
CA ASP A 45 -6.77 2.52 -0.04
C ASP A 45 -6.34 1.11 0.32
N GLY A 46 -6.71 0.67 1.53
CA GLY A 46 -6.67 -0.74 1.87
C GLY A 46 -7.41 -1.52 0.79
N SER A 47 -6.67 -2.12 -0.14
CA SER A 47 -6.90 -3.54 -0.39
C SER A 47 -6.63 -4.20 0.96
N ASP A 48 -7.65 -4.10 1.81
CA ASP A 48 -7.58 -4.44 3.20
C ASP A 48 -7.12 -5.88 3.19
N PHE A 49 -6.18 -6.23 4.07
CA PHE A 49 -5.73 -7.62 4.14
C PHE A 49 -6.92 -8.58 4.18
N ASP A 50 -8.04 -8.12 4.73
CA ASP A 50 -9.35 -8.75 4.74
C ASP A 50 -9.96 -9.06 3.35
N ASP A 51 -9.87 -8.15 2.37
CA ASP A 51 -10.36 -8.37 1.01
C ASP A 51 -9.53 -9.44 0.28
N LEU A 52 -8.19 -9.32 0.38
CA LEU A 52 -7.27 -10.31 -0.17
C LEU A 52 -7.46 -11.68 0.51
N ALA A 53 -7.62 -11.69 1.83
CA ALA A 53 -7.89 -12.91 2.58
C ALA A 53 -9.26 -13.50 2.22
N ALA A 54 -10.28 -12.68 1.98
CA ALA A 54 -11.59 -13.14 1.53
C ALA A 54 -11.52 -13.78 0.13
N GLU A 55 -10.75 -13.20 -0.78
CA GLU A 55 -10.49 -13.79 -2.11
C GLU A 55 -9.75 -15.13 -2.00
N LEU A 56 -8.69 -15.21 -1.19
CA LEU A 56 -7.94 -16.44 -0.96
C LEU A 56 -8.81 -17.55 -0.33
N ARG A 57 -9.72 -17.21 0.61
CA ARG A 57 -10.70 -18.16 1.17
C ARG A 57 -11.64 -18.70 0.09
N LYS A 58 -12.12 -17.86 -0.82
CA LYS A 58 -12.97 -18.31 -1.96
C LYS A 58 -12.20 -19.27 -2.87
N LEU A 59 -10.97 -18.93 -3.23
CA LEU A 59 -10.12 -19.76 -4.11
C LEU A 59 -9.79 -21.13 -3.48
N THR A 60 -9.66 -21.18 -2.16
CA THR A 60 -9.28 -22.41 -1.43
C THR A 60 -10.47 -23.17 -0.85
N ALA A 61 -11.71 -22.68 -1.02
CA ALA A 61 -12.92 -23.24 -0.42
C ALA A 61 -13.17 -24.72 -0.78
N SER A 62 -12.72 -25.17 -1.96
CA SER A 62 -12.89 -26.56 -2.41
C SER A 62 -11.79 -27.51 -1.91
N ARG A 63 -10.76 -27.00 -1.24
CA ARG A 63 -9.65 -27.81 -0.73
C ARG A 63 -9.96 -28.24 0.70
N LYS A 64 -9.96 -29.54 0.95
CA LYS A 64 -9.99 -30.07 2.33
C LYS A 64 -8.68 -29.67 3.02
N GLN A 65 -8.75 -28.73 3.96
CA GLN A 65 -7.61 -28.34 4.78
C GLN A 65 -7.64 -29.12 6.11
N THR A 66 -6.47 -29.56 6.55
CA THR A 66 -6.29 -30.08 7.91
C THR A 66 -5.74 -28.96 8.77
N PRO A 67 -6.40 -28.58 9.87
CA PRO A 67 -5.86 -27.61 10.80
C PRO A 67 -4.50 -28.05 11.33
N SER A 68 -3.52 -27.16 11.30
CA SER A 68 -2.13 -27.46 11.66
C SER A 68 -2.01 -28.01 13.09
N GLU A 69 -2.89 -27.57 13.99
CA GLU A 69 -2.95 -28.03 15.38
C GLU A 69 -3.25 -29.53 15.52
N ALA A 70 -3.96 -30.14 14.56
CA ALA A 70 -4.22 -31.57 14.56
C ALA A 70 -2.92 -32.35 14.23
N LEU A 71 -2.21 -31.92 13.20
CA LEU A 71 -0.92 -32.51 12.78
C LEU A 71 0.14 -32.37 13.88
N LEU A 72 0.17 -31.20 14.54
CA LEU A 72 1.09 -30.96 15.66
C LEU A 72 0.76 -31.79 16.89
N ARG A 73 -0.50 -32.18 17.10
CA ARG A 73 -0.91 -33.08 18.18
C ARG A 73 -0.49 -34.51 17.87
N GLU A 74 -0.79 -35.00 16.66
CA GLU A 74 -0.37 -36.33 16.20
C GLU A 74 1.14 -36.53 16.37
N GLY A 75 1.96 -35.58 15.91
CA GLY A 75 3.42 -35.68 16.06
C GLY A 75 3.94 -35.57 17.50
N ARG A 76 3.13 -35.09 18.46
CA ARG A 76 3.47 -35.13 19.90
C ARG A 76 3.11 -36.46 20.52
N ASP A 77 1.99 -37.04 20.13
CA ASP A 77 1.49 -38.32 20.65
C ASP A 77 2.30 -39.52 20.11
N GLU A 78 2.99 -39.34 18.97
CA GLU A 78 3.91 -40.33 18.38
C GLU A 78 5.31 -40.38 19.03
N ARG A 79 5.59 -39.53 20.03
CA ARG A 79 6.92 -39.36 20.63
C ARG A 79 7.02 -39.95 22.02
#